data_AF-A0A2D7FPP4-F1
#
_entry.id   AF-A0A2D7FPP4-F1
#
_cell.length_a   1.000
_cell.length_b   1.000
_cell.length_c   1.000
_cell.angle_alpha   90.00
_cell.angle_beta   90.00
_cell.angle_gamma   90.00
#
_symmetry.space_group_name_H-M   'P 1'
#
loop_
_entity.id
_entity.type
_entity.pdbx_description
1 polymer ?
#
loop_
_entity_poly.entity_id
_entity_poly.type
_entity_poly.pdbx_seq_one_letter_code
_entity_poly.pdbx_strand_id
1 'polypeptide(L)'
;MEEIALWNLLASGRIGNALGVIALILFGWLALRYANGVRESGEANMAHKVLGSIFVLSGGFAGYNWSVESQNWYIGTANALSNLKASGTEISGGAEGFIAQYGTDYATSADPVALIFWIVVIATALMSLWMPKNG
;
A
#
# COMPACT_ATOMS: atom_id res chain seq x y z
N MET A 1 -14.20 1.29 28.36
CA MET A 1 -14.10 2.61 27.70
C MET A 1 -12.82 2.72 26.87
N GLU A 2 -11.69 2.20 27.36
CA GLU A 2 -10.40 2.22 26.64
C GLU A 2 -10.39 1.38 25.36
N GLU A 3 -11.09 0.23 25.34
CA GLU A 3 -11.21 -0.58 24.13
C GLU A 3 -11.89 0.19 22.98
N ILE A 4 -12.98 0.91 23.27
CA ILE A 4 -13.68 1.75 22.28
C ILE A 4 -12.75 2.85 21.73
N ALA A 5 -11.86 3.40 22.57
CA ALA A 5 -10.88 4.38 22.11
C ALA A 5 -9.89 3.77 21.11
N LEU A 6 -9.41 2.54 21.34
CA LEU A 6 -8.56 1.81 20.39
C LEU A 6 -9.28 1.54 19.07
N TRP A 7 -10.55 1.16 19.12
CA TRP A 7 -11.38 0.97 17.92
C TRP A 7 -11.58 2.26 17.13
N ASN A 8 -11.86 3.37 17.82
CA ASN A 8 -11.98 4.68 17.19
C ASN A 8 -10.64 5.14 16.57
N LEU A 9 -9.52 4.85 17.22
CA LEU A 9 -8.19 5.14 16.68
C LEU A 9 -7.92 4.32 15.41
N LEU A 10 -8.23 3.02 15.42
CA LEU A 10 -8.12 2.18 14.22
C LEU A 10 -9.02 2.72 13.10
N ALA A 11 -10.28 3.05 13.40
CA ALA A 11 -11.21 3.60 12.40
C ALA A 11 -10.68 4.90 11.79
N SER A 12 -10.14 5.81 12.61
CA SER A 12 -9.50 7.06 12.15
C SER A 12 -8.25 6.78 11.31
N GLY A 13 -7.37 5.89 11.77
CA GLY A 13 -6.17 5.47 11.04
C GLY A 13 -6.51 4.85 9.69
N ARG A 14 -7.62 4.11 9.60
CA ARG A 14 -8.14 3.53 8.34
C ARG A 14 -8.62 4.59 7.36
N ILE A 15 -9.20 5.69 7.82
CA ILE A 15 -9.56 6.84 6.95
C ILE A 15 -8.28 7.45 6.36
N GLY A 16 -7.25 7.66 7.20
CA GLY A 16 -5.94 8.12 6.73
C GLY A 16 -5.30 7.16 5.72
N ASN A 17 -5.37 5.85 6.00
CA ASN A 17 -4.86 4.81 5.12
C ASN A 17 -5.59 4.82 3.75
N ALA A 18 -6.90 5.06 3.72
CA ALA A 18 -7.66 5.19 2.48
C ALA A 18 -7.20 6.36 1.60
N LEU A 19 -6.74 7.48 2.19
CA LEU A 19 -6.12 8.57 1.42
C LEU A 19 -4.82 8.13 0.76
N GLY A 20 -4.04 7.25 1.41
CA GLY A 20 -2.86 6.62 0.82
C GLY A 20 -3.20 5.78 -0.42
N VAL A 21 -4.29 5.01 -0.38
CA VAL A 21 -4.79 4.28 -1.57
C VAL A 21 -5.09 5.24 -2.72
N ILE A 22 -5.79 6.34 -2.43
CA ILE A 22 -6.13 7.35 -3.43
C ILE A 22 -4.85 7.95 -4.04
N ALA A 23 -3.85 8.28 -3.21
CA ALA A 23 -2.57 8.78 -3.68
C ALA A 23 -1.87 7.79 -4.63
N LEU A 24 -1.91 6.50 -4.34
CA LEU A 24 -1.33 5.45 -5.20
C LEU A 24 -2.09 5.29 -6.53
N ILE A 25 -3.42 5.40 -6.52
CA ILE A 25 -4.22 5.39 -7.76
C ILE A 25 -3.87 6.59 -8.64
N LEU A 26 -3.81 7.78 -8.04
CA LEU A 26 -3.42 9.01 -8.75
C LEU A 26 -1.99 8.92 -9.29
N PHE A 27 -1.08 8.30 -8.54
CA PHE A 27 0.27 8.02 -8.99
C PHE A 27 0.27 7.13 -10.24
N GLY A 28 -0.44 6.00 -10.19
CA GLY A 28 -0.53 5.07 -11.32
C GLY A 28 -1.13 5.73 -12.57
N TRP A 29 -2.18 6.53 -12.39
CA TRP A 29 -2.76 7.33 -13.46
C TRP A 29 -1.75 8.34 -14.04
N LEU A 30 -1.01 9.06 -13.19
CA LEU A 30 -0.01 10.03 -13.62
C LEU A 30 1.14 9.35 -14.39
N ALA A 31 1.55 8.16 -13.95
CA ALA A 31 2.59 7.36 -14.61
C ALA A 31 2.18 6.98 -16.04
N LEU A 32 0.95 6.49 -16.20
CA LEU A 32 0.38 6.15 -17.51
C LEU A 32 0.23 7.40 -18.39
N ARG A 33 -0.21 8.53 -17.83
CA ARG A 33 -0.35 9.79 -18.57
C ARG A 33 0.99 10.32 -19.05
N TYR A 34 2.02 10.27 -18.21
CA TYR A 34 3.38 10.63 -18.58
C TYR A 34 3.91 9.73 -19.71
N ALA A 35 3.75 8.40 -19.57
CA ALA A 35 4.16 7.45 -20.59
C ALA A 35 3.45 7.69 -21.94
N ASN A 36 2.15 7.99 -21.93
CA ASN A 36 1.41 8.34 -23.15
C ASN A 36 1.89 9.64 -23.77
N GLY A 37 2.16 10.68 -22.97
CA GLY A 37 2.68 11.96 -23.47
C GLY A 37 4.06 11.82 -24.15
N VAL A 38 4.96 11.04 -23.55
CA VAL A 38 6.27 10.71 -24.14
C VAL A 38 6.11 9.93 -25.45
N ARG A 39 5.10 9.07 -25.55
CA ARG A 39 4.83 8.27 -26.74
C ARG A 39 4.23 9.08 -27.89
N GLU A 40 3.45 10.12 -27.57
CA GLU A 40 2.77 10.98 -28.55
C GLU A 40 3.67 12.11 -29.08
N SER A 41 4.65 12.58 -28.31
CA SER A 41 5.55 13.66 -28.73
C SER A 41 6.52 13.28 -29.84
N GLY A 42 6.61 12.00 -30.23
CA GLY A 42 7.56 11.49 -31.24
C GLY A 42 9.01 11.47 -30.76
N GLU A 43 9.32 12.15 -29.66
CA GLU A 43 10.63 12.23 -29.00
C GLU A 43 10.70 11.33 -27.76
N ALA A 44 10.37 10.05 -27.92
CA ALA A 44 10.66 9.06 -26.88
C ALA A 44 12.18 8.77 -26.81
N ASN A 45 12.96 9.82 -26.56
CA ASN A 45 14.40 9.77 -26.36
C ASN A 45 14.69 8.90 -25.13
N MET A 46 15.82 8.19 -25.15
CA MET A 46 16.21 7.22 -24.11
C MET A 46 16.05 7.78 -22.69
N ALA A 47 16.36 9.07 -22.51
CA ALA A 47 16.19 9.78 -21.24
C ALA A 47 14.74 9.72 -20.69
N HIS A 48 13.72 9.92 -21.53
CA HIS A 48 12.32 9.86 -21.09
C HIS A 48 11.89 8.45 -20.66
N LYS A 49 12.39 7.41 -21.35
CA LYS A 49 12.11 6.01 -20.96
C LYS A 49 12.77 5.66 -19.62
N VAL A 50 13.99 6.14 -19.39
CA VAL A 50 14.69 5.94 -18.11
C VAL A 50 13.97 6.66 -16.98
N LEU A 51 13.65 7.95 -17.15
CA LEU A 51 12.94 8.74 -16.14
C LEU A 51 11.55 8.17 -15.85
N GLY A 52 10.80 7.75 -16.88
CA GLY A 52 9.52 7.08 -16.70
C GLY A 52 9.63 5.75 -15.96
N SER A 53 10.70 4.98 -16.19
CA SER A 53 10.94 3.73 -15.46
C SER A 53 11.24 3.98 -13.98
N ILE A 54 12.06 4.97 -13.67
CA ILE A 54 12.35 5.38 -12.28
C ILE A 54 11.06 5.82 -11.59
N PHE A 55 10.21 6.58 -12.28
CA PHE A 55 8.92 6.99 -11.76
C PHE A 55 8.02 5.79 -11.45
N VAL A 56 7.80 4.90 -12.42
CA VAL A 56 7.00 3.67 -12.23
C VAL A 56 7.52 2.81 -11.07
N LEU A 57 8.83 2.57 -11.01
CA LEU A 57 9.45 1.79 -9.94
C LEU A 57 9.24 2.46 -8.58
N SER A 58 9.47 3.77 -8.48
CA SER A 58 9.28 4.52 -7.23
C SER A 58 7.85 4.40 -6.71
N GLY A 59 6.85 4.53 -7.58
CA GLY A 59 5.45 4.34 -7.20
C GLY A 59 5.09 2.93 -6.81
N GLY A 60 5.62 1.94 -7.53
CA GLY A 60 5.42 0.53 -7.21
C GLY A 60 6.02 0.16 -5.86
N PHE A 61 7.23 0.63 -5.56
CA PHE A 61 7.86 0.43 -4.24
C PHE A 61 7.16 1.21 -3.13
N ALA A 62 6.70 2.43 -3.40
CA ALA A 62 5.88 3.18 -2.45
C ALA A 62 4.57 2.44 -2.16
N GLY A 63 3.92 1.87 -3.18
CA GLY A 63 2.74 1.04 -3.04
C GLY A 63 2.99 -0.22 -2.21
N TYR A 64 4.10 -0.91 -2.48
CA TYR A 64 4.52 -2.07 -1.69
C TYR A 64 4.74 -1.70 -0.21
N ASN A 65 5.46 -0.61 0.06
CA ASN A 65 5.70 -0.13 1.42
C ASN A 65 4.38 0.25 2.12
N TRP A 66 3.47 0.90 1.41
CA TRP A 66 2.14 1.24 1.92
C TRP A 66 1.31 -0.01 2.27
N SER A 67 1.43 -1.11 1.50
CA SER A 67 0.78 -2.38 1.83
C SER A 67 1.28 -2.96 3.16
N VAL A 68 2.60 -2.88 3.43
CA VAL A 68 3.19 -3.26 4.72
C VAL A 68 2.63 -2.40 5.86
N GLU A 69 2.62 -1.09 5.66
CA GLU A 69 2.10 -0.14 6.66
C GLU A 69 0.62 -0.40 6.95
N SER A 70 -0.19 -0.62 5.91
CA SER A 70 -1.63 -0.91 6.04
C SER A 70 -1.89 -2.17 6.87
N GLN A 71 -1.10 -3.23 6.69
CA GLN A 71 -1.17 -4.43 7.52
C GLN A 71 -0.77 -4.13 8.98
N ASN A 72 0.29 -3.35 9.17
CA ASN A 72 0.80 -3.00 10.50
C ASN A 72 -0.15 -2.15 11.33
N TRP A 73 -1.10 -1.42 10.72
CA TRP A 73 -2.18 -0.78 11.47
C TRP A 73 -3.04 -1.79 12.24
N TYR A 74 -3.36 -2.94 11.65
CA TYR A 74 -4.13 -3.99 12.32
C TYR A 74 -3.30 -4.67 13.42
N ILE A 75 -2.05 -5.00 13.11
CA ILE A 75 -1.13 -5.63 14.06
C ILE A 75 -0.88 -4.72 15.27
N GLY A 76 -0.64 -3.42 15.03
CA GLY A 76 -0.46 -2.43 16.09
C GLY A 76 -1.67 -2.32 17.01
N THR A 77 -2.89 -2.30 16.46
CA THR A 77 -4.12 -2.30 17.27
C THR A 77 -4.29 -3.60 18.04
N ALA A 78 -3.99 -4.77 17.45
CA ALA A 78 -4.07 -6.05 18.13
C ALA A 78 -3.09 -6.13 19.31
N ASN A 79 -1.87 -5.64 19.12
CA ASN A 79 -0.86 -5.58 20.16
C ASN A 79 -1.26 -4.61 21.29
N ALA A 80 -1.87 -3.47 20.96
CA ALA A 80 -2.44 -2.56 21.96
C ALA A 80 -3.57 -3.20 22.77
N LEU A 81 -4.48 -3.93 22.11
CA LEU A 81 -5.55 -4.69 22.78
C LEU A 81 -5.01 -5.82 23.67
N SER A 82 -3.96 -6.51 23.22
CA SER A 82 -3.28 -7.54 24.02
C SER A 82 -2.66 -6.94 25.29
N ASN A 83 -2.03 -5.76 25.18
CA ASN A 83 -1.49 -5.04 26.34
C ASN A 83 -2.60 -4.57 27.29
N LEU A 84 -3.74 -4.13 26.75
CA LEU A 84 -4.90 -3.75 27.55
C LEU A 84 -5.48 -4.95 28.33
N LYS A 85 -5.57 -6.12 27.69
CA LYS A 85 -5.95 -7.37 28.38
C LYS A 85 -4.95 -7.73 29.48
N ALA A 86 -3.65 -7.62 29.19
CA ALA A 86 -2.58 -7.93 30.14
C ALA A 86 -2.55 -6.99 31.36
N SER A 87 -3.06 -5.75 31.24
CA SER A 87 -3.19 -4.83 32.36
C SER A 87 -4.34 -5.17 33.33
N GLY A 88 -5.10 -6.23 33.04
CA GLY A 88 -6.24 -6.67 33.85
C GLY A 88 -7.58 -6.05 33.42
N THR A 89 -7.60 -5.34 32.29
CA THR A 89 -8.84 -4.79 31.73
C THR A 89 -9.58 -5.87 30.95
N GLU A 90 -10.86 -6.06 31.24
CA GLU A 90 -11.72 -6.95 30.46
C GLU A 90 -11.92 -6.37 29.05
N ILE A 91 -11.72 -7.22 28.03
CA ILE A 91 -11.92 -6.88 26.63
C ILE A 91 -13.04 -7.71 26.03
N SER A 92 -13.71 -7.18 25.01
CA SER A 92 -14.81 -7.86 24.33
C SER A 92 -14.34 -9.12 23.59
N GLY A 93 -15.26 -10.08 23.37
CA GLY A 93 -14.98 -11.26 22.54
C GLY A 93 -14.58 -10.92 21.10
N GLY A 94 -15.02 -9.77 20.58
CA GLY A 94 -14.58 -9.25 19.29
C GLY A 94 -13.11 -8.84 19.30
N ALA A 95 -12.65 -8.17 20.37
CA ALA A 95 -11.24 -7.85 20.57
C ALA A 95 -10.38 -9.10 20.75
N GLU A 96 -10.88 -10.13 21.44
CA GLU A 96 -10.17 -11.42 21.55
C GLU A 96 -9.98 -12.09 20.19
N GLY A 97 -11.03 -12.13 19.36
CA GLY A 97 -10.94 -12.65 17.99
C GLY A 97 -9.97 -11.84 17.12
N PHE A 98 -9.96 -10.52 17.26
CA PHE A 98 -9.05 -9.65 16.53
C PHE A 98 -7.58 -9.86 16.94
N ILE A 99 -7.30 -10.01 18.25
CA ILE A 99 -5.98 -10.38 18.75
C ILE A 99 -5.56 -11.74 18.18
N ALA A 100 -6.46 -12.74 18.20
CA ALA A 100 -6.15 -14.05 17.65
C ALA A 100 -5.80 -14.03 16.14
N GLN A 101 -6.37 -13.07 15.40
CA GLN A 101 -6.13 -12.93 13.97
C GLN A 101 -4.88 -12.11 13.63
N TYR A 102 -4.61 -11.02 14.36
CA TYR A 102 -3.59 -10.01 13.99
C TYR A 102 -2.50 -9.80 15.05
N GLY A 103 -2.61 -10.41 16.24
CA GLY A 103 -1.64 -10.31 17.34
C GLY A 103 -0.36 -11.06 17.03
N THR A 104 0.49 -10.43 16.23
CA THR A 104 1.74 -10.99 15.72
C THR A 104 2.83 -9.91 15.75
N ASP A 105 4.06 -10.28 15.39
CA ASP A 105 5.12 -9.29 15.16
C ASP A 105 4.79 -8.40 13.97
N TYR A 106 5.28 -7.16 13.99
CA TYR A 106 5.10 -6.24 12.88
C TYR A 106 5.63 -6.84 11.57
N ALA A 107 4.82 -6.75 10.53
CA ALA A 107 5.17 -7.19 9.19
C ALA A 107 6.33 -6.35 8.65
N THR A 108 7.33 -7.04 8.10
CA THR A 108 8.48 -6.42 7.41
C THR A 108 8.38 -6.57 5.89
N SER A 109 7.42 -7.36 5.42
CA SER A 109 7.10 -7.59 4.01
C SER A 109 5.61 -7.52 3.79
N ALA A 110 5.18 -7.14 2.58
CA ALA A 110 3.76 -7.15 2.26
C ALA A 110 3.27 -8.59 2.17
N ASP A 111 1.97 -8.79 2.33
CA ASP A 111 1.38 -10.09 2.09
C ASP A 111 1.64 -10.54 0.62
N PRO A 112 1.67 -11.85 0.35
CA PRO A 112 1.97 -12.35 -0.99
C PRO A 112 1.03 -11.83 -2.08
N VAL A 113 -0.23 -11.53 -1.75
CA VAL A 113 -1.21 -11.02 -2.72
C VAL A 113 -0.87 -9.59 -3.09
N ALA A 114 -0.58 -8.72 -2.11
CA ALA A 114 -0.13 -7.36 -2.37
C ALA A 114 1.20 -7.33 -3.15
N LEU A 115 2.15 -8.21 -2.80
CA LEU A 115 3.42 -8.32 -3.54
C LEU A 115 3.19 -8.64 -5.02
N ILE A 116 2.37 -9.67 -5.32
CA ILE A 116 2.05 -10.05 -6.70
C ILE A 116 1.36 -8.90 -7.44
N PHE A 117 0.41 -8.23 -6.78
CA PHE A 117 -0.29 -7.08 -7.36
C PHE A 117 0.69 -5.98 -7.80
N TRP A 118 1.62 -5.57 -6.93
CA TRP A 118 2.60 -4.53 -7.27
C TRP A 118 3.58 -4.95 -8.35
N ILE A 119 4.01 -6.22 -8.37
CA ILE A 119 4.84 -6.76 -9.46
C ILE A 119 4.13 -6.62 -10.81
N VAL A 120 2.84 -7.00 -10.88
CA VAL A 120 2.04 -6.91 -12.11
C VAL A 120 1.85 -5.45 -12.54
N VAL A 121 1.53 -4.54 -11.60
CA VAL A 121 1.37 -3.11 -11.91
C VAL A 121 2.66 -2.52 -12.47
N ILE A 122 3.80 -2.76 -11.83
CA ILE A 122 5.11 -2.30 -12.31
C ILE A 122 5.41 -2.88 -13.69
N ALA A 123 5.23 -4.19 -13.87
CA ALA A 123 5.51 -4.86 -15.13
C ALA A 123 4.67 -4.29 -16.28
N THR A 124 3.36 -4.11 -16.10
CA THR A 124 2.46 -3.56 -17.13
C THR A 124 2.79 -2.11 -17.50
N ALA A 125 3.13 -1.27 -16.52
CA ALA A 125 3.51 0.12 -16.77
C ALA A 125 4.87 0.21 -17.49
N LEU A 126 5.88 -0.57 -17.08
CA LEU A 126 7.18 -0.64 -17.78
C LEU A 126 7.02 -1.19 -19.19
N MET A 127 6.23 -2.24 -19.37
CA MET A 127 5.88 -2.81 -20.67
C MET A 127 5.28 -1.74 -21.61
N SER A 128 4.36 -0.92 -21.10
CA SER A 128 3.73 0.16 -21.87
C SER A 128 4.70 1.28 -22.27
N LEU A 129 5.76 1.49 -21.50
CA LEU A 129 6.79 2.51 -21.75
C LEU A 129 7.86 2.04 -22.74
N TRP A 130 8.25 0.77 -22.66
CA TRP A 130 9.37 0.22 -23.45
C TRP A 130 8.94 -0.45 -24.75
N MET A 131 7.71 -0.98 -24.84
CA MET A 131 7.26 -1.62 -26.07
C MET A 131 7.07 -0.60 -27.20
N PRO A 132 7.52 -0.92 -28.43
CA PRO A 132 7.25 -0.09 -29.59
C PRO A 132 5.75 0.01 -29.82
N LYS A 133 5.30 1.17 -30.29
CA LYS A 133 3.94 1.33 -30.79
C LYS A 133 3.87 0.49 -32.07
N ASN A 134 3.41 -0.76 -31.97
CA ASN A 134 3.17 -1.57 -33.17
C ASN A 134 2.26 -0.73 -34.09
N GLY A 135 2.70 -0.54 -35.34
CA GLY A 135 2.04 0.29 -36.35
C GLY A 135 0.65 -0.21 -36.72
#